data_AF-A0A4R3JGB0-F1
#
_entry.id   AF-A0A4R3JGB0-F1
#
_cell.length_a   1.000
_cell.length_b   1.000
_cell.length_c   1.000
_cell.angle_alpha   90.00
_cell.angle_beta   90.00
_cell.angle_gamma   90.00
#
_symmetry.space_group_name_H-M   'P 1'
#
loop_
_entity.id
_entity.type
_entity.pdbx_description
1 polymer ?
#
loop_
_entity_poly.entity_id
_entity_poly.type
_entity_poly.pdbx_seq_one_letter_code
_entity_poly.pdbx_strand_id
1 'polypeptide(L)'
;MIEFGTGEVSIVSSAFWGAAAYGGIVLAILVVTTLLLQVGSPERKPFDSLQTRLGVAGIPLGLFLIVSLLWLAILLILVAGLFGLIWQILWETVPNKGETTSVWEWRFLLVQLTALTTVLGAVVAFPLTLGRLKLTRDQTKTLEEQKEIAVQGHITDRINKAVEGLGASKEVNRLGRNILYTLDGDMHRDFEWKDAPIKLHRGAALDAENTLNWTNVALSEPNLEVRIGAIYALERIAKDSHDDHISVMEILCAYIRHNAPKTGVKPLDQLVTPELAKKSFRKIRNVTTHWLNARGKPRSDIQTALTVLGRRTLVQRELEKSFSANQGPVGFRLDLRGCDLSNAQLDRTHFDYALFEGTLLDGASFKGAELRSAGLRDASLIATEFSGADLSEAYLIDTPLTLARFERATLKRTKLVRVHLDQTNSCKGCDFTGAGLASASLPAQERKAWKHKVFEGKIENRNSSWGYRSLVDAEKTGWRAFEVRWGIWMDRNGYKNVHSRPLLKHHDRRKIIEAT
;
A
#
# COMPACT_ATOMS: atom_id res chain seq x y z
N MET A 1 50.77 65.03 -74.07
CA MET A 1 50.95 64.78 -72.63
C MET A 1 49.70 65.30 -71.95
N ILE A 2 48.82 64.47 -71.43
CA ILE A 2 49.04 63.62 -70.25
C ILE A 2 48.14 62.38 -70.35
N GLU A 3 48.74 61.19 -70.22
CA GLU A 3 48.05 59.93 -69.91
C GLU A 3 47.67 59.95 -68.42
N PHE A 4 46.43 59.59 -68.08
CA PHE A 4 46.09 59.15 -66.72
C PHE A 4 45.47 57.76 -66.78
N GLY A 5 46.20 56.81 -66.20
CA GLY A 5 45.87 55.40 -66.16
C GLY A 5 44.66 55.08 -65.29
N THR A 6 43.89 54.11 -65.75
CA THR A 6 42.66 53.57 -65.15
C THR A 6 42.93 52.44 -64.15
N GLY A 7 44.01 52.53 -63.37
CA GLY A 7 44.51 51.41 -62.56
C GLY A 7 44.14 51.39 -61.06
N GLU A 8 43.70 52.49 -60.45
CA GLU A 8 43.76 52.60 -58.97
C GLU A 8 42.43 52.45 -58.21
N VAL A 9 41.28 52.39 -58.88
CA VAL A 9 39.98 52.48 -58.17
C VAL A 9 39.49 51.14 -57.57
N SER A 10 39.97 49.98 -58.03
CA SER A 10 39.49 48.67 -57.55
C SER A 10 40.23 48.12 -56.30
N ILE A 11 41.47 48.56 -56.06
CA ILE A 11 42.30 48.05 -54.95
C ILE A 11 41.94 48.72 -53.62
N VAL A 12 41.51 49.99 -53.65
CA VAL A 12 41.22 50.78 -52.44
C VAL A 12 39.92 50.30 -51.76
N SER A 13 38.91 49.86 -52.51
CA SER A 13 37.65 49.38 -51.91
C SER A 13 37.83 48.01 -51.24
N SER A 14 38.50 47.06 -51.89
CA SER A 14 38.75 45.72 -51.35
C SER A 14 39.67 45.74 -50.12
N ALA A 15 40.70 46.58 -50.13
CA ALA A 15 41.59 46.77 -48.98
C ALA A 15 40.88 47.44 -47.78
N PHE A 16 40.00 48.42 -48.03
CA PHE A 16 39.26 49.10 -46.97
C PHE A 16 38.25 48.18 -46.28
N TRP A 17 37.49 47.38 -47.04
CA TRP A 17 36.54 46.42 -46.47
C TRP A 17 37.24 45.26 -45.76
N GLY A 18 38.39 44.80 -46.26
CA GLY A 18 39.23 43.82 -45.57
C GLY A 18 39.77 44.33 -44.23
N ALA A 19 40.24 45.59 -44.20
CA ALA A 19 40.71 46.23 -42.98
C ALA A 19 39.60 46.50 -41.96
N ALA A 20 38.39 46.87 -42.40
CA ALA A 20 37.24 47.05 -41.52
C ALA A 20 36.78 45.73 -40.89
N ALA A 21 36.78 44.63 -41.66
CA ALA A 21 36.46 43.30 -41.15
C ALA A 21 37.53 42.81 -40.15
N TYR A 22 38.82 42.97 -40.46
CA TYR A 22 39.91 42.63 -39.54
C TYR A 22 39.88 43.47 -38.26
N GLY A 23 39.62 44.78 -38.39
CA GLY A 23 39.49 45.69 -37.25
C GLY A 23 38.34 45.29 -36.33
N GLY A 24 37.19 44.89 -36.88
CA GLY A 24 36.06 44.38 -36.11
C GLY A 24 36.38 43.09 -35.34
N ILE A 25 37.11 42.16 -35.96
CA ILE A 25 37.53 40.90 -35.32
C ILE A 25 38.53 41.16 -34.19
N VAL A 26 39.52 42.04 -34.41
CA VAL A 26 40.52 42.38 -33.39
C VAL A 26 39.88 43.11 -32.21
N LEU A 27 38.96 44.04 -32.47
CA LEU A 27 38.21 44.75 -31.42
C LEU A 27 37.34 43.77 -30.61
N ALA A 28 36.69 42.81 -31.27
CA ALA A 28 35.91 41.78 -30.60
C ALA A 28 36.80 40.92 -29.69
N ILE A 29 37.97 40.48 -30.17
CA ILE A 29 38.95 39.71 -29.37
C ILE A 29 39.43 40.53 -28.17
N LEU A 30 39.73 41.82 -28.35
CA LEU A 30 40.16 42.71 -27.26
C LEU A 30 39.08 42.84 -26.19
N VAL A 31 37.83 43.09 -26.59
CA VAL A 31 36.67 43.19 -25.69
C VAL A 31 36.40 41.87 -24.95
N VAL A 32 36.56 40.72 -25.62
CA VAL A 32 36.49 39.39 -24.97
C VAL A 32 37.55 39.27 -23.89
N THR A 33 38.78 39.68 -24.19
CA THR A 33 39.92 39.51 -23.28
C THR A 33 39.77 40.38 -22.04
N THR A 34 39.31 41.63 -22.19
CA THR A 34 39.01 42.52 -21.05
C THR A 34 37.82 42.05 -20.23
N LEU A 35 36.76 41.54 -20.86
CA LEU A 35 35.61 41.01 -20.13
C LEU A 35 35.93 39.72 -19.37
N LEU A 36 36.78 38.84 -19.92
CA LEU A 36 37.27 37.65 -19.22
C LEU A 36 38.12 37.99 -17.98
N LEU A 37 38.88 39.09 -18.03
CA LEU A 37 39.65 39.58 -16.90
C LEU A 37 38.79 40.20 -15.78
N GLN A 38 37.55 40.61 -16.08
CA GLN A 38 36.61 41.19 -15.11
C GLN A 38 35.73 40.17 -14.37
N VAL A 39 35.88 38.86 -14.62
CA VAL A 39 34.99 37.79 -14.11
C VAL A 39 35.07 37.58 -12.57
N GLY A 40 35.97 38.26 -11.86
CA GLY A 40 36.23 38.10 -10.42
C GLY A 40 35.34 38.90 -9.44
N SER A 41 34.39 39.73 -9.87
CA SER A 41 33.58 40.53 -8.92
C SER A 41 32.28 39.83 -8.46
N PRO A 42 31.85 40.00 -7.18
CA PRO A 42 30.90 39.08 -6.53
C PRO A 42 29.44 39.56 -6.54
N GLU A 43 29.12 40.69 -7.18
CA GLU A 43 27.75 41.24 -7.15
C GLU A 43 26.95 40.85 -8.39
N ARG A 44 25.73 40.32 -8.13
CA ARG A 44 24.73 39.79 -9.05
C ARG A 44 24.93 40.18 -10.52
N LYS A 45 25.39 39.20 -11.30
CA LYS A 45 25.77 39.41 -12.69
C LYS A 45 24.50 39.57 -13.53
N PRO A 46 24.29 40.70 -14.24
CA PRO A 46 23.10 40.94 -15.07
C PRO A 46 22.90 39.84 -16.13
N PHE A 47 23.99 39.21 -16.54
CA PHE A 47 24.03 38.12 -17.51
C PHE A 47 23.48 36.79 -16.99
N ASP A 48 23.40 36.55 -15.67
CA ASP A 48 22.82 35.31 -15.14
C ASP A 48 21.33 35.23 -15.46
N SER A 49 20.63 36.38 -15.41
CA SER A 49 19.23 36.48 -15.82
C SER A 49 19.02 36.17 -17.31
N LEU A 50 19.97 36.60 -18.14
CA LEU A 50 19.96 36.39 -19.58
C LEU A 50 20.29 34.92 -19.91
N GLN A 51 21.31 34.34 -19.26
CA GLN A 51 21.65 32.92 -19.39
C GLN A 51 20.52 32.02 -18.92
N THR A 52 19.80 32.40 -17.87
CA THR A 52 18.63 31.67 -17.39
C THR A 52 17.48 31.76 -18.39
N ARG A 53 17.20 32.95 -18.95
CA ARG A 53 16.18 33.14 -20.00
C ARG A 53 16.52 32.43 -21.33
N LEU A 54 17.81 32.32 -21.66
CA LEU A 54 18.31 31.60 -22.82
C LEU A 54 18.54 30.10 -22.55
N GLY A 55 18.29 29.62 -21.33
CA GLY A 55 18.44 28.21 -20.97
C GLY A 55 19.89 27.72 -20.96
N VAL A 56 20.88 28.57 -20.70
CA VAL A 56 22.31 28.23 -20.64
C VAL A 56 22.95 28.56 -19.29
N ALA A 57 22.14 28.61 -18.22
CA ALA A 57 22.57 28.88 -16.84
C ALA A 57 23.66 27.93 -16.29
N GLY A 58 23.97 26.80 -16.96
CA GLY A 58 25.06 25.89 -16.60
C GLY A 58 26.37 26.11 -17.37
N ILE A 59 26.41 27.06 -18.32
CA ILE A 59 27.60 27.36 -19.11
C ILE A 59 28.41 28.46 -18.41
N PRO A 60 29.73 28.28 -18.19
CA PRO A 60 30.59 29.32 -17.64
C PRO A 60 30.43 30.64 -18.43
N LEU A 61 30.24 31.76 -17.74
CA LEU A 61 29.95 33.06 -18.36
C LEU A 61 30.96 33.44 -19.47
N GLY A 62 32.24 33.15 -19.26
CA GLY A 62 33.28 33.38 -20.26
C GLY A 62 33.03 32.61 -21.56
N LEU A 63 32.66 31.34 -21.47
CA LEU A 63 32.35 30.51 -22.65
C LEU A 63 31.09 31.01 -23.37
N PHE A 64 30.06 31.41 -22.62
CA PHE A 64 28.84 31.99 -23.18
C PHE A 64 29.13 33.29 -23.97
N LEU A 65 29.97 34.18 -23.44
CA LEU A 65 30.36 35.42 -24.10
C LEU A 65 31.19 35.17 -25.36
N ILE A 66 32.16 34.25 -25.30
CA ILE A 66 32.98 33.87 -26.45
C ILE A 66 32.10 33.33 -27.58
N VAL A 67 31.20 32.39 -27.27
CA VAL A 67 30.31 31.79 -28.27
C VAL A 67 29.36 32.83 -28.85
N SER A 68 28.81 33.72 -28.02
CA SER A 68 27.91 34.79 -28.47
C SER A 68 28.60 35.80 -29.39
N LEU A 69 29.85 36.14 -29.10
CA LEU A 69 30.65 37.07 -29.91
C LEU A 69 31.12 36.45 -31.21
N LEU A 70 31.53 35.17 -31.20
CA LEU A 70 31.80 34.42 -32.42
C LEU A 70 30.55 34.34 -33.32
N TRP A 71 29.38 34.11 -32.70
CA TRP A 71 28.10 34.13 -33.39
C TRP A 71 27.78 35.48 -34.02
N LEU A 72 27.95 36.57 -33.28
CA LEU A 72 27.76 37.92 -33.78
C LEU A 72 28.72 38.25 -34.93
N ALA A 73 29.98 37.82 -34.84
CA ALA A 73 30.96 38.00 -35.90
C ALA A 73 30.54 37.25 -37.19
N ILE A 74 30.11 35.99 -37.08
CA ILE A 74 29.59 35.22 -38.22
C ILE A 74 28.38 35.92 -38.84
N LEU A 75 27.44 36.38 -38.02
CA LEU A 75 26.26 37.13 -38.49
C LEU A 75 26.67 38.40 -39.24
N LEU A 76 27.58 39.20 -38.69
CA LEU A 76 28.04 40.44 -39.30
C LEU A 76 28.76 40.19 -40.63
N ILE A 77 29.60 39.15 -40.71
CA ILE A 77 30.29 38.76 -41.95
C ILE A 77 29.26 38.37 -43.02
N LEU A 78 28.24 37.58 -42.68
CA LEU A 78 27.20 37.16 -43.62
C LEU A 78 26.34 38.34 -44.08
N VAL A 79 25.98 39.26 -43.18
CA VAL A 79 25.23 40.48 -43.53
C VAL A 79 26.05 41.41 -44.42
N ALA A 80 27.33 41.62 -44.09
CA ALA A 80 28.23 42.43 -44.91
C ALA A 80 28.47 41.81 -46.29
N GLY A 81 28.66 40.49 -46.36
CA GLY A 81 28.78 39.75 -47.62
C GLY A 81 27.51 39.84 -48.48
N LEU A 82 26.34 39.72 -47.86
CA LEU A 82 25.05 39.89 -48.55
C LEU A 82 24.89 41.31 -49.07
N PHE A 83 25.20 42.32 -48.25
CA PHE A 83 25.12 43.72 -48.65
C PHE A 83 26.11 44.06 -49.78
N GLY A 84 27.34 43.57 -49.69
CA GLY A 84 28.34 43.73 -50.75
C GLY A 84 27.89 43.12 -52.07
N LEU A 85 27.26 41.94 -52.02
CA LEU A 85 26.73 41.28 -53.21
C LEU A 85 25.54 42.04 -53.82
N ILE A 86 24.63 42.55 -52.97
CA ILE A 86 23.53 43.42 -53.42
C ILE A 86 24.07 44.71 -54.06
N TRP A 87 25.09 45.31 -53.44
CA TRP A 87 25.76 46.50 -53.96
C TRP A 87 26.40 46.25 -55.31
N GLN A 88 27.09 45.12 -55.47
CA GLN A 88 27.67 44.70 -56.75
C GLN A 88 26.59 44.54 -57.81
N ILE A 89 25.49 43.85 -57.50
CA ILE A 89 24.36 43.71 -58.43
C ILE A 89 23.82 45.09 -58.84
N LEU A 90 23.59 46.00 -57.89
CA LEU A 90 23.03 47.34 -58.16
C LEU A 90 23.94 48.24 -59.01
N TRP A 91 25.26 48.12 -58.85
CA TRP A 91 26.22 48.97 -59.56
C TRP A 91 26.60 48.40 -60.94
N GLU A 92 26.72 47.07 -61.07
CA GLU A 92 27.02 46.40 -62.35
C GLU A 92 25.79 46.27 -63.27
N THR A 93 24.56 46.47 -62.76
CA THR A 93 23.33 46.47 -63.60
C THR A 93 23.10 47.76 -64.38
N VAL A 94 23.93 48.80 -64.25
CA VAL A 94 23.85 49.99 -65.12
C VAL A 94 24.68 49.72 -66.37
N PRO A 95 24.08 49.38 -67.53
CA PRO A 95 24.86 49.00 -68.70
C PRO A 95 25.48 50.27 -69.31
N ASN A 96 26.81 50.34 -69.33
CA ASN A 96 27.49 51.25 -70.26
C ASN A 96 27.21 50.74 -71.68
N LYS A 97 26.68 51.61 -72.54
CA LYS A 97 26.35 51.27 -73.93
C LYS A 97 27.61 50.79 -74.65
N GLY A 98 27.73 49.48 -74.88
CA GLY A 98 28.71 48.91 -75.81
C GLY A 98 29.34 47.57 -75.43
N GLU A 99 29.28 47.10 -74.19
CA GLU A 99 29.93 45.84 -73.79
C GLU A 99 28.94 44.68 -73.63
N THR A 100 29.16 43.61 -74.39
CA THR A 100 28.49 42.32 -74.21
C THR A 100 29.07 41.62 -72.97
N THR A 101 28.62 42.01 -71.79
CA THR A 101 28.95 41.29 -70.55
C THR A 101 28.28 39.92 -70.53
N SER A 102 28.99 38.91 -70.03
CA SER A 102 28.66 37.51 -70.26
C SER A 102 27.47 37.06 -69.41
N VAL A 103 26.51 36.37 -70.03
CA VAL A 103 25.34 35.76 -69.35
C VAL A 103 25.75 34.77 -68.23
N TRP A 104 27.00 34.30 -68.25
CA TRP A 104 27.55 33.38 -67.26
C TRP A 104 27.82 34.02 -65.89
N GLU A 105 28.21 35.28 -65.83
CA GLU A 105 28.53 35.97 -64.57
C GLU A 105 27.29 36.16 -63.67
N TRP A 106 26.13 36.42 -64.28
CA TRP A 106 24.86 36.59 -63.57
C TRP A 106 24.39 35.33 -62.84
N ARG A 107 24.65 34.15 -63.40
CA ARG A 107 24.26 32.87 -62.78
C ARG A 107 25.03 32.60 -61.50
N PHE A 108 26.33 32.92 -61.48
CA PHE A 108 27.16 32.75 -60.29
C PHE A 108 26.78 33.73 -59.18
N LEU A 109 26.44 34.98 -59.52
CA LEU A 109 25.95 35.97 -58.55
C LEU A 109 24.63 35.53 -57.90
N LEU A 110 23.69 34.97 -58.69
CA LEU A 110 22.43 34.44 -58.16
C LEU A 110 22.65 33.24 -57.23
N VAL A 111 23.55 32.31 -57.60
CA VAL A 111 23.91 31.17 -56.73
C VAL A 111 24.52 31.65 -55.41
N GLN A 112 25.42 32.64 -55.46
CA GLN A 112 26.02 33.21 -54.25
C GLN A 112 24.99 33.92 -53.36
N LEU A 113 24.06 34.70 -53.94
CA LEU A 113 22.97 35.34 -53.22
C LEU A 113 22.08 34.32 -52.50
N THR A 114 21.67 33.25 -53.20
CA THR A 114 20.84 32.19 -52.61
C THR A 114 21.58 31.42 -51.51
N ALA A 115 22.88 31.15 -51.70
CA ALA A 115 23.70 30.51 -50.67
C ALA A 115 23.82 31.39 -49.42
N LEU A 116 24.12 32.68 -49.57
CA LEU A 116 24.26 33.63 -48.46
C LEU A 116 22.96 33.82 -47.68
N THR A 117 21.83 33.97 -48.37
CA THR A 117 20.52 34.12 -47.73
C THR A 117 20.09 32.85 -47.00
N THR A 118 20.37 31.67 -47.57
CA THR A 118 20.10 30.37 -46.92
C THR A 118 20.95 30.18 -45.66
N VAL A 119 22.25 30.47 -45.73
CA VAL A 119 23.16 30.36 -44.58
C VAL A 119 22.78 31.37 -43.51
N LEU A 120 22.48 32.61 -43.87
CA LEU A 120 22.02 33.65 -42.93
C LEU A 120 20.72 33.23 -42.23
N GLY A 121 19.76 32.67 -42.95
CA GLY A 121 18.52 32.15 -42.38
C GLY A 121 18.75 31.00 -41.39
N ALA A 122 19.61 30.04 -41.74
CA ALA A 122 19.97 28.94 -40.85
C ALA A 122 20.69 29.41 -39.58
N VAL A 123 21.60 30.38 -39.74
CA VAL A 123 22.32 31.03 -38.64
C VAL A 123 21.31 31.71 -37.70
N VAL A 124 20.40 32.56 -38.19
CA VAL A 124 19.40 33.20 -37.34
C VAL A 124 18.45 32.20 -36.65
N ALA A 125 18.05 31.12 -37.34
CA ALA A 125 17.10 30.15 -36.81
C ALA A 125 17.68 29.20 -35.73
N PHE A 126 18.97 28.91 -35.78
CA PHE A 126 19.62 27.94 -34.89
C PHE A 126 19.48 28.23 -33.38
N PRO A 127 19.79 29.43 -32.87
CA PRO A 127 19.64 29.73 -31.44
C PRO A 127 18.16 29.73 -30.99
N LEU A 128 17.24 30.16 -31.87
CA LEU A 128 15.81 30.17 -31.60
C LEU A 128 15.25 28.73 -31.47
N THR A 129 15.69 27.82 -32.35
CA THR A 129 15.27 26.41 -32.30
C THR A 129 15.83 25.69 -31.08
N LEU A 130 17.09 25.93 -30.70
CA LEU A 130 17.68 25.40 -29.48
C LEU A 130 16.97 25.91 -28.22
N GLY A 131 16.70 27.21 -28.14
CA GLY A 131 15.95 27.82 -27.04
C GLY A 131 14.55 27.22 -26.93
N ARG A 132 13.86 27.04 -28.06
CA ARG A 132 12.53 26.42 -28.10
C ARG A 132 12.58 24.95 -27.65
N LEU A 133 13.52 24.15 -28.15
CA LEU A 133 13.71 22.74 -27.75
C LEU A 133 13.92 22.60 -26.24
N LYS A 134 14.73 23.48 -25.64
CA LYS A 134 14.97 23.45 -24.20
C LYS A 134 13.75 23.91 -23.40
N LEU A 135 13.11 25.01 -23.81
CA LEU A 135 11.85 25.47 -23.19
C LEU A 135 10.81 24.36 -23.23
N THR A 136 10.66 23.66 -24.35
CA THR A 136 9.75 22.53 -24.47
C THR A 136 10.16 21.39 -23.54
N ARG A 137 11.45 21.05 -23.44
CA ARG A 137 11.94 19.99 -22.53
C ARG A 137 11.74 20.31 -21.05
N ASP A 138 12.00 21.55 -20.65
CA ASP A 138 11.83 21.99 -19.27
C ASP A 138 10.33 22.07 -18.94
N GLN A 139 9.49 22.53 -19.88
CA GLN A 139 8.03 22.47 -19.76
C GLN A 139 7.49 21.05 -19.67
N THR A 140 8.02 20.08 -20.43
CA THR A 140 7.55 18.69 -20.35
C THR A 140 7.90 18.05 -19.02
N LYS A 141 9.07 18.35 -18.45
CA LYS A 141 9.47 17.84 -17.13
C LYS A 141 8.59 18.38 -16.02
N THR A 142 8.34 19.70 -16.00
CA THR A 142 7.47 20.30 -14.97
C THR A 142 6.03 19.80 -15.10
N LEU A 143 5.55 19.56 -16.33
CA LEU A 143 4.24 18.94 -16.58
C LEU A 143 4.19 17.49 -16.09
N GLU A 144 5.24 16.70 -16.28
CA GLU A 144 5.32 15.33 -15.78
C GLU A 144 5.29 15.28 -14.25
N GLU A 145 6.11 16.11 -13.59
CA GLU A 145 6.11 16.24 -12.12
C GLU A 145 4.74 16.71 -11.59
N GLN A 146 4.11 17.69 -12.24
CA GLN A 146 2.76 18.14 -11.88
C GLN A 146 1.71 17.06 -12.09
N LYS A 147 1.83 16.25 -13.15
CA LYS A 147 0.92 15.14 -13.43
C LYS A 147 1.03 14.06 -12.36
N GLU A 148 2.25 13.73 -11.93
CA GLU A 148 2.47 12.75 -10.86
C GLU A 148 1.88 13.21 -9.53
N ILE A 149 2.13 14.47 -9.15
CA ILE A 149 1.52 15.08 -7.95
C ILE A 149 -0.01 15.09 -8.05
N ALA A 150 -0.57 15.44 -9.21
CA ALA A 150 -2.01 15.43 -9.41
C ALA A 150 -2.59 14.01 -9.32
N VAL A 151 -1.95 13.00 -9.90
CA VAL A 151 -2.37 11.59 -9.83
C VAL A 151 -2.39 11.10 -8.39
N GLN A 152 -1.35 11.38 -7.60
CA GLN A 152 -1.34 11.01 -6.17
C GLN A 152 -2.42 11.75 -5.36
N GLY A 153 -2.64 13.04 -5.64
CA GLY A 153 -3.73 13.82 -5.05
C GLY A 153 -5.11 13.20 -5.36
N HIS A 154 -5.31 12.74 -6.59
CA HIS A 154 -6.56 12.08 -7.00
C HIS A 154 -6.76 10.72 -6.32
N ILE A 155 -5.71 9.95 -6.05
CA ILE A 155 -5.85 8.68 -5.31
C ILE A 155 -6.23 8.93 -3.85
N THR A 156 -5.55 9.88 -3.20
CA THR A 156 -5.88 10.28 -1.82
C THR A 156 -7.35 10.72 -1.70
N ASP A 157 -7.83 11.55 -2.63
CA ASP A 157 -9.23 12.00 -2.67
C ASP A 157 -10.21 10.83 -2.87
N ARG A 158 -9.88 9.89 -3.77
CA ARG A 158 -10.68 8.67 -3.97
C ARG A 158 -10.76 7.81 -2.71
N ILE A 159 -9.67 7.68 -1.96
CA ILE A 159 -9.64 6.96 -0.69
C ILE A 159 -10.54 7.68 0.33
N ASN A 160 -10.38 8.99 0.51
CA ASN A 160 -11.18 9.77 1.46
C ASN A 160 -12.67 9.65 1.16
N LYS A 161 -13.08 9.81 -0.10
CA LYS A 161 -14.47 9.66 -0.53
C LYS A 161 -15.02 8.25 -0.30
N ALA A 162 -14.19 7.22 -0.51
CA ALA A 162 -14.59 5.85 -0.20
C ALA A 162 -14.74 5.63 1.32
N VAL A 163 -13.84 6.19 2.13
CA VAL A 163 -13.92 6.14 3.59
C VAL A 163 -15.17 6.85 4.12
N GLU A 164 -15.55 8.00 3.56
CA GLU A 164 -16.83 8.65 3.86
C GLU A 164 -18.02 7.72 3.55
N GLY A 165 -17.97 7.04 2.41
CA GLY A 165 -18.98 6.05 2.02
C GLY A 165 -19.08 4.85 2.97
N LEU A 166 -17.98 4.45 3.64
CA LEU A 166 -18.03 3.42 4.68
C LEU A 166 -18.87 3.85 5.90
N GLY A 167 -18.93 5.15 6.18
CA GLY A 167 -19.71 5.73 7.26
C GLY A 167 -21.19 5.95 6.93
N ALA A 168 -21.60 5.82 5.67
CA ALA A 168 -22.93 6.22 5.22
C ALA A 168 -24.08 5.54 5.98
N SER A 169 -25.05 6.33 6.42
CA SER A 169 -26.29 5.86 7.04
C SER A 169 -27.51 6.37 6.26
N LYS A 170 -28.63 5.66 6.37
CA LYS A 170 -29.92 6.08 5.84
C LYS A 170 -30.95 6.10 6.96
N GLU A 171 -31.84 7.06 6.90
CA GLU A 171 -32.97 7.16 7.82
C GLU A 171 -34.10 6.25 7.32
N VAL A 172 -34.54 5.33 8.16
CA VAL A 172 -35.63 4.41 7.87
C VAL A 172 -36.75 4.68 8.86
N ASN A 173 -37.93 5.02 8.34
CA ASN A 173 -39.12 5.18 9.15
C ASN A 173 -39.77 3.82 9.37
N ARG A 174 -39.83 3.38 10.63
CA ARG A 174 -40.53 2.17 11.03
C ARG A 174 -41.69 2.50 11.97
N LEU A 175 -42.74 1.70 11.90
CA LEU A 175 -43.86 1.81 12.82
C LEU A 175 -43.54 1.08 14.11
N GLY A 176 -43.51 1.82 15.22
CA GLY A 176 -43.32 1.25 16.54
C GLY A 176 -44.32 1.82 17.54
N ARG A 177 -44.47 1.14 18.68
CA ARG A 177 -45.30 1.61 19.79
C ARG A 177 -44.76 1.14 21.13
N ASN A 178 -45.06 1.90 22.17
CA ASN A 178 -44.85 1.42 23.54
C ASN A 178 -46.01 0.51 23.93
N ILE A 179 -45.68 -0.66 24.47
CA ILE A 179 -46.61 -1.61 25.04
C ILE A 179 -46.45 -1.65 26.56
N LEU A 180 -47.54 -1.91 27.25
CA LEU A 180 -47.57 -2.18 28.69
C LEU A 180 -48.12 -3.58 28.90
N TYR A 181 -47.46 -4.36 29.74
CA TYR A 181 -47.93 -5.71 30.09
C TYR A 181 -47.61 -6.02 31.54
N THR A 182 -48.45 -6.85 32.17
CA THR A 182 -48.21 -7.33 33.53
C THR A 182 -47.60 -8.71 33.48
N LEU A 183 -46.54 -8.96 34.26
CA LEU A 183 -45.92 -10.27 34.45
C LEU A 183 -45.69 -10.48 35.95
N ASP A 184 -46.16 -11.61 36.49
CA ASP A 184 -46.02 -11.96 37.92
C ASP A 184 -46.55 -10.90 38.91
N GLY A 185 -47.50 -10.06 38.47
CA GLY A 185 -48.09 -8.98 39.27
C GLY A 185 -47.42 -7.61 39.10
N ASP A 186 -46.27 -7.54 38.41
CA ASP A 186 -45.54 -6.31 38.15
C ASP A 186 -45.84 -5.75 36.74
N MET A 187 -45.92 -4.43 36.63
CA MET A 187 -46.14 -3.73 35.36
C MET A 187 -44.81 -3.48 34.64
N HIS A 188 -44.74 -3.93 33.40
CA HIS A 188 -43.59 -3.74 32.51
C HIS A 188 -43.97 -2.83 31.34
N ARG A 189 -43.00 -2.01 30.90
CA ARG A 189 -43.10 -1.21 29.68
C ARG A 189 -42.03 -1.67 28.72
N ASP A 190 -42.42 -1.88 27.48
CA ASP A 190 -41.50 -2.28 26.41
C ASP A 190 -41.87 -1.58 25.10
N PHE A 191 -41.01 -1.69 24.09
CA PHE A 191 -41.21 -1.06 22.79
C PHE A 191 -41.27 -2.12 21.70
N GLU A 192 -42.41 -2.24 21.02
CA GLU A 192 -42.56 -3.19 19.93
C GLU A 192 -42.58 -2.53 18.56
N TRP A 193 -41.99 -3.23 17.59
CA TRP A 193 -42.02 -2.88 16.19
C TRP A 193 -43.14 -3.62 15.48
N LYS A 194 -43.80 -2.97 14.51
CA LYS A 194 -44.93 -3.58 13.80
C LYS A 194 -44.51 -4.79 12.96
N ASP A 195 -43.29 -4.75 12.42
CA ASP A 195 -42.65 -5.80 11.61
C ASP A 195 -41.90 -6.83 12.47
N ALA A 196 -41.68 -6.57 13.75
CA ALA A 196 -41.05 -7.48 14.70
C ALA A 196 -41.75 -7.39 16.07
N PRO A 197 -42.98 -7.93 16.19
CA PRO A 197 -43.74 -7.85 17.43
C PRO A 197 -43.03 -8.62 18.54
N ILE A 198 -43.07 -8.07 19.75
CA ILE A 198 -42.46 -8.70 20.92
C ILE A 198 -43.24 -9.98 21.26
N LYS A 199 -42.52 -11.08 21.48
CA LYS A 199 -43.11 -12.29 22.05
C LYS A 199 -43.08 -12.19 23.57
N LEU A 200 -44.24 -11.87 24.15
CA LEU A 200 -44.38 -11.77 25.59
C LEU A 200 -44.07 -13.09 26.31
N HIS A 201 -43.55 -12.98 27.53
CA HIS A 201 -43.29 -14.14 28.38
C HIS A 201 -44.57 -14.92 28.69
N ARG A 202 -44.44 -16.22 28.93
CA ARG A 202 -45.59 -17.08 29.25
C ARG A 202 -46.18 -16.66 30.59
N GLY A 203 -47.44 -16.20 30.60
CA GLY A 203 -48.10 -15.64 31.79
C GLY A 203 -48.19 -14.11 31.79
N ALA A 204 -47.56 -13.43 30.83
CA ALA A 204 -47.74 -11.99 30.65
C ALA A 204 -49.10 -11.65 30.02
N ALA A 205 -49.78 -10.64 30.54
CA ALA A 205 -51.02 -10.11 30.00
C ALA A 205 -50.79 -8.68 29.47
N LEU A 206 -51.10 -8.44 28.18
CA LEU A 206 -51.00 -7.11 27.57
C LEU A 206 -52.11 -6.21 28.10
N ASP A 207 -51.75 -5.02 28.56
CA ASP A 207 -52.68 -3.95 28.88
C ASP A 207 -53.06 -3.21 27.59
N ALA A 208 -54.16 -3.66 26.97
CA ALA A 208 -54.61 -3.13 25.69
C ALA A 208 -55.14 -1.68 25.78
N GLU A 209 -55.57 -1.23 26.95
CA GLU A 209 -56.13 0.12 27.14
C GLU A 209 -55.02 1.19 27.21
N ASN A 210 -53.90 0.86 27.86
CA ASN A 210 -52.77 1.79 27.98
C ASN A 210 -51.69 1.60 26.91
N THR A 211 -51.84 0.62 26.02
CA THR A 211 -50.93 0.43 24.88
C THR A 211 -51.10 1.56 23.86
N LEU A 212 -50.00 2.23 23.52
CA LEU A 212 -50.04 3.38 22.60
C LEU A 212 -50.31 2.96 21.15
N ASN A 213 -50.81 3.92 20.37
CA ASN A 213 -50.96 3.73 18.92
C ASN A 213 -49.60 3.64 18.22
N TRP A 214 -49.62 3.04 17.03
CA TRP A 214 -48.45 2.99 16.15
C TRP A 214 -48.01 4.39 15.74
N THR A 215 -46.73 4.70 15.95
CA THR A 215 -46.10 5.94 15.52
C THR A 215 -44.94 5.66 14.59
N ASN A 216 -44.67 6.61 13.68
CA ASN A 216 -43.47 6.57 12.85
C ASN A 216 -42.27 6.94 13.73
N VAL A 217 -41.29 6.05 13.82
CA VAL A 217 -40.01 6.28 14.48
C VAL A 217 -38.93 6.24 13.41
N ALA A 218 -38.19 7.33 13.30
CA ALA A 218 -37.02 7.44 12.45
C ALA A 218 -35.83 6.72 13.10
N LEU A 219 -35.26 5.75 12.39
CA LEU A 219 -34.07 5.02 12.81
C LEU A 219 -32.93 5.30 11.83
N SER A 220 -31.72 5.53 12.37
CA SER A 220 -30.52 5.56 11.55
C SER A 220 -30.00 4.14 11.36
N GLU A 221 -30.02 3.67 10.12
CA GLU A 221 -29.50 2.35 9.74
C GLU A 221 -28.30 2.50 8.79
N PRO A 222 -27.34 1.55 8.78
CA PRO A 222 -26.26 1.53 7.80
C PRO A 222 -26.80 1.54 6.36
N ASN A 223 -26.33 2.45 5.52
CA ASN A 223 -26.67 2.48 4.10
C ASN A 223 -25.80 1.46 3.35
N LEU A 224 -26.30 0.22 3.27
CA LEU A 224 -25.55 -0.92 2.74
C LEU A 224 -25.11 -0.72 1.29
N GLU A 225 -25.94 -0.08 0.48
CA GLU A 225 -25.68 0.18 -0.94
C GLU A 225 -24.44 1.07 -1.12
N VAL A 226 -24.37 2.15 -0.33
CA VAL A 226 -23.23 3.09 -0.34
C VAL A 226 -21.99 2.46 0.28
N ARG A 227 -22.14 1.75 1.40
CA ARG A 227 -21.01 1.10 2.10
C ARG A 227 -20.36 0.01 1.25
N ILE A 228 -21.16 -0.83 0.59
CA ILE A 228 -20.66 -1.86 -0.33
C ILE A 228 -19.96 -1.21 -1.54
N GLY A 229 -20.55 -0.15 -2.10
CA GLY A 229 -19.91 0.64 -3.17
C GLY A 229 -18.55 1.19 -2.76
N ALA A 230 -18.44 1.73 -1.55
CA ALA A 230 -17.19 2.21 -0.97
C ALA A 230 -16.14 1.10 -0.79
N ILE A 231 -16.53 -0.08 -0.29
CA ILE A 231 -15.64 -1.24 -0.14
C ILE A 231 -15.07 -1.67 -1.50
N TYR A 232 -15.90 -1.72 -2.55
CA TYR A 232 -15.42 -2.04 -3.90
C TYR A 232 -14.55 -0.93 -4.52
N ALA A 233 -14.83 0.33 -4.21
CA ALA A 233 -13.98 1.44 -4.62
C ALA A 233 -12.58 1.32 -3.99
N LEU A 234 -12.52 1.02 -2.69
CA LEU A 234 -11.27 0.74 -1.97
C LEU A 234 -10.52 -0.46 -2.57
N GLU A 235 -11.21 -1.57 -2.84
CA GLU A 235 -10.58 -2.72 -3.49
C GLU A 235 -9.95 -2.34 -4.84
N ARG A 236 -10.66 -1.54 -5.64
CA ARG A 236 -10.14 -1.08 -6.93
C ARG A 236 -8.90 -0.20 -6.74
N ILE A 237 -8.91 0.70 -5.77
CA ILE A 237 -7.73 1.52 -5.44
C ILE A 237 -6.55 0.63 -5.03
N ALA A 238 -6.77 -0.36 -4.17
CA ALA A 238 -5.72 -1.30 -3.74
C ALA A 238 -5.17 -2.18 -4.88
N LYS A 239 -5.93 -2.37 -5.96
CA LYS A 239 -5.47 -3.06 -7.17
C LYS A 239 -4.73 -2.14 -8.13
N ASP A 240 -5.19 -0.89 -8.24
CA ASP A 240 -4.61 0.12 -9.13
C ASP A 240 -3.30 0.71 -8.55
N SER A 241 -3.18 0.82 -7.23
CA SER A 241 -2.05 1.38 -6.50
C SER A 241 -1.52 0.40 -5.46
N HIS A 242 -0.29 -0.09 -5.69
CA HIS A 242 0.39 -0.98 -4.74
C HIS A 242 0.84 -0.24 -3.49
N ASP A 243 1.20 1.05 -3.61
CA ASP A 243 1.63 1.86 -2.47
C ASP A 243 0.49 2.06 -1.46
N ASP A 244 -0.75 2.15 -1.94
CA ASP A 244 -1.94 2.35 -1.10
C ASP A 244 -2.59 1.02 -0.66
N HIS A 245 -2.16 -0.12 -1.21
CA HIS A 245 -2.74 -1.43 -0.93
C HIS A 245 -2.81 -1.71 0.58
N ILE A 246 -1.69 -1.50 1.29
CA ILE A 246 -1.60 -1.76 2.73
C ILE A 246 -2.57 -0.88 3.51
N SER A 247 -2.57 0.43 3.23
CA SER A 247 -3.48 1.39 3.85
C SER A 247 -4.95 1.01 3.65
N VAL A 248 -5.31 0.57 2.45
CA VAL A 248 -6.67 0.08 2.17
C VAL A 248 -7.01 -1.17 2.98
N MET A 249 -6.09 -2.14 3.08
CA MET A 249 -6.33 -3.34 3.87
C MET A 249 -6.48 -3.03 5.36
N GLU A 250 -5.71 -2.06 5.88
CA GLU A 250 -5.84 -1.54 7.25
C GLU A 250 -7.21 -0.90 7.49
N ILE A 251 -7.66 -0.04 6.57
CA ILE A 251 -8.98 0.60 6.62
C ILE A 251 -10.08 -0.46 6.66
N LEU A 252 -10.02 -1.48 5.79
CA LEU A 252 -11.01 -2.56 5.77
C LEU A 252 -10.98 -3.40 7.06
N CYS A 253 -9.80 -3.69 7.61
CA CYS A 253 -9.68 -4.39 8.90
C CYS A 253 -10.25 -3.55 10.04
N ALA A 254 -9.95 -2.26 10.10
CA ALA A 254 -10.49 -1.34 11.09
C ALA A 254 -12.02 -1.21 10.98
N TYR A 255 -12.53 -1.13 9.74
CA TYR A 255 -13.96 -1.10 9.46
C TYR A 255 -14.67 -2.34 10.02
N ILE A 256 -14.14 -3.53 9.79
CA ILE A 256 -14.70 -4.78 10.31
C ILE A 256 -14.65 -4.79 11.85
N ARG A 257 -13.50 -4.46 12.46
CA ARG A 257 -13.35 -4.41 13.92
C ARG A 257 -14.35 -3.45 14.58
N HIS A 258 -14.63 -2.32 13.95
CA HIS A 258 -15.55 -1.33 14.50
C HIS A 258 -17.03 -1.68 14.29
N ASN A 259 -17.36 -2.31 13.16
CA ASN A 259 -18.77 -2.58 12.78
C ASN A 259 -19.23 -4.01 13.13
N ALA A 260 -18.32 -4.90 13.51
CA ALA A 260 -18.62 -6.25 13.98
C ALA A 260 -17.80 -6.60 15.24
N PRO A 261 -17.90 -5.81 16.33
CA PRO A 261 -17.21 -6.14 17.58
C PRO A 261 -17.79 -7.41 18.18
N LYS A 262 -16.96 -8.17 18.89
CA LYS A 262 -17.38 -9.36 19.66
C LYS A 262 -18.58 -9.01 20.54
N THR A 263 -19.74 -9.58 20.22
CA THR A 263 -20.98 -9.35 20.96
C THR A 263 -21.05 -10.22 22.22
N GLY A 264 -21.70 -9.74 23.28
CA GLY A 264 -21.84 -10.42 24.59
C GLY A 264 -22.81 -11.60 24.60
N VAL A 265 -22.95 -12.32 23.48
CA VAL A 265 -23.81 -13.50 23.41
C VAL A 265 -23.29 -14.55 24.39
N LYS A 266 -24.20 -15.05 25.24
CA LYS A 266 -23.90 -16.10 26.23
C LYS A 266 -23.12 -17.23 25.55
N PRO A 267 -21.91 -17.54 26.05
CA PRO A 267 -21.09 -18.57 25.44
C PRO A 267 -21.81 -19.93 25.48
N LEU A 268 -21.49 -20.80 24.50
CA LEU A 268 -22.17 -22.07 24.31
C LEU A 268 -22.07 -22.98 25.55
N ASP A 269 -21.04 -22.80 26.36
CA ASP A 269 -20.81 -23.46 27.65
C ASP A 269 -21.98 -23.30 28.64
N GLN A 270 -22.72 -22.19 28.60
CA GLN A 270 -23.92 -22.00 29.41
C GLN A 270 -25.13 -22.79 28.89
N LEU A 271 -25.15 -23.14 27.61
CA LEU A 271 -26.24 -23.88 26.94
C LEU A 271 -25.96 -25.39 26.90
N VAL A 272 -24.70 -25.79 26.80
CA VAL A 272 -24.24 -27.18 26.82
C VAL A 272 -23.80 -27.52 28.23
N THR A 273 -24.76 -27.86 29.08
CA THR A 273 -24.48 -28.29 30.46
C THR A 273 -23.61 -29.55 30.47
N PRO A 274 -22.81 -29.80 31.53
CA PRO A 274 -22.04 -31.03 31.68
C PRO A 274 -22.89 -32.31 31.55
N GLU A 275 -24.18 -32.24 31.87
CA GLU A 275 -25.13 -33.32 31.66
C GLU A 275 -25.53 -33.51 30.19
N LEU A 276 -25.65 -32.42 29.43
CA LEU A 276 -25.89 -32.48 27.99
C LEU A 276 -24.65 -32.97 27.23
N ALA A 277 -23.45 -32.62 27.70
CA ALA A 277 -22.18 -33.09 27.17
C ALA A 277 -22.00 -34.62 27.35
N LYS A 278 -22.59 -35.21 28.40
CA LYS A 278 -22.67 -36.67 28.61
C LYS A 278 -23.73 -37.36 27.73
N LYS A 279 -24.64 -36.62 27.09
CA LYS A 279 -25.69 -37.14 26.20
C LYS A 279 -25.17 -37.29 24.77
N SER A 280 -25.98 -37.89 23.88
CA SER A 280 -25.61 -38.18 22.49
C SER A 280 -25.12 -36.93 21.73
N PHE A 281 -24.05 -37.11 20.95
CA PHE A 281 -23.49 -36.14 20.00
C PHE A 281 -24.55 -35.46 19.12
N ARG A 282 -25.60 -36.21 18.71
CA ARG A 282 -26.73 -35.67 17.93
C ARG A 282 -27.48 -34.54 18.66
N LYS A 283 -27.62 -34.63 19.99
CA LYS A 283 -28.34 -33.63 20.79
C LYS A 283 -27.54 -32.35 20.95
N ILE A 284 -26.23 -32.48 21.19
CA ILE A 284 -25.29 -31.35 21.22
C ILE A 284 -25.34 -30.62 19.88
N ARG A 285 -25.21 -31.36 18.77
CA ARG A 285 -25.33 -30.79 17.42
C ARG A 285 -26.61 -30.00 17.22
N ASN A 286 -27.76 -30.55 17.60
CA ASN A 286 -29.04 -29.84 17.44
C ASN A 286 -29.07 -28.53 18.25
N VAL A 287 -28.62 -28.52 19.51
CA VAL A 287 -28.57 -27.30 20.33
C VAL A 287 -27.62 -26.27 19.71
N THR A 288 -26.42 -26.70 19.30
CA THR A 288 -25.45 -25.82 18.66
C THR A 288 -25.99 -25.24 17.35
N THR A 289 -26.68 -26.01 16.52
CA THR A 289 -27.29 -25.50 15.28
C THR A 289 -28.35 -24.43 15.58
N HIS A 290 -29.20 -24.62 16.59
CA HIS A 290 -30.20 -23.60 16.97
C HIS A 290 -29.52 -22.33 17.51
N TRP A 291 -28.47 -22.48 18.32
CA TRP A 291 -27.69 -21.37 18.85
C TRP A 291 -26.97 -20.58 17.74
N LEU A 292 -26.35 -21.25 16.77
CA LEU A 292 -25.72 -20.61 15.62
C LEU A 292 -26.72 -19.86 14.74
N ASN A 293 -27.90 -20.45 14.50
CA ASN A 293 -28.97 -19.81 13.74
C ASN A 293 -29.46 -18.53 14.42
N ALA A 294 -29.47 -18.48 15.76
CA ALA A 294 -29.86 -17.29 16.51
C ALA A 294 -28.85 -16.14 16.41
N ARG A 295 -27.56 -16.42 16.16
CA ARG A 295 -26.53 -15.38 15.97
C ARG A 295 -26.61 -14.67 14.60
N GLY A 296 -27.22 -15.31 13.61
CA GLY A 296 -27.32 -14.75 12.26
C GLY A 296 -25.97 -14.72 11.52
N LYS A 297 -26.02 -14.28 10.25
CA LYS A 297 -24.82 -14.09 9.41
C LYS A 297 -24.26 -12.68 9.61
N PRO A 298 -22.98 -12.43 9.28
CA PRO A 298 -22.45 -11.08 9.27
C PRO A 298 -23.26 -10.19 8.32
N ARG A 299 -23.35 -8.89 8.65
CA ARG A 299 -23.96 -7.89 7.77
C ARG A 299 -23.30 -7.93 6.39
N SER A 300 -24.05 -7.63 5.33
CA SER A 300 -23.60 -7.85 3.95
C SER A 300 -22.35 -7.04 3.57
N ASP A 301 -22.20 -5.83 4.09
CA ASP A 301 -21.00 -5.00 3.95
C ASP A 301 -19.78 -5.61 4.69
N ILE A 302 -19.95 -6.17 5.88
CA ILE A 302 -18.89 -6.90 6.61
C ILE A 302 -18.46 -8.14 5.83
N GLN A 303 -19.42 -8.93 5.34
CA GLN A 303 -19.13 -10.09 4.49
C GLN A 303 -18.44 -9.66 3.18
N THR A 304 -18.80 -8.50 2.62
CA THR A 304 -18.15 -7.95 1.42
C THR A 304 -16.71 -7.55 1.73
N ALA A 305 -16.46 -6.84 2.84
CA ALA A 305 -15.12 -6.46 3.28
C ALA A 305 -14.24 -7.71 3.50
N LEU A 306 -14.76 -8.73 4.20
CA LEU A 306 -14.09 -10.01 4.37
C LEU A 306 -13.77 -10.70 3.03
N THR A 307 -14.68 -10.62 2.06
CA THR A 307 -14.48 -11.19 0.72
C THR A 307 -13.38 -10.47 -0.04
N VAL A 308 -13.33 -9.14 0.03
CA VAL A 308 -12.27 -8.31 -0.56
C VAL A 308 -10.91 -8.65 0.07
N LEU A 309 -10.85 -8.76 1.40
CA LEU A 309 -9.65 -9.25 2.08
C LEU A 309 -9.31 -10.66 1.59
N GLY A 310 -10.27 -11.58 1.53
CA GLY A 310 -10.02 -12.97 1.16
C GLY A 310 -9.50 -13.19 -0.27
N ARG A 311 -9.74 -12.26 -1.21
CA ARG A 311 -9.45 -12.45 -2.65
C ARG A 311 -8.28 -11.63 -3.19
N ARG A 312 -7.36 -11.19 -2.32
CA ARG A 312 -6.12 -10.49 -2.72
C ARG A 312 -5.31 -11.29 -3.74
N THR A 313 -4.69 -10.59 -4.68
CA THR A 313 -3.85 -11.20 -5.73
C THR A 313 -2.52 -11.70 -5.16
N LEU A 314 -1.81 -12.54 -5.93
CA LEU A 314 -0.47 -13.00 -5.54
C LEU A 314 0.52 -11.84 -5.37
N VAL A 315 0.44 -10.81 -6.22
CA VAL A 315 1.31 -9.62 -6.14
C VAL A 315 1.05 -8.84 -4.85
N GLN A 316 -0.23 -8.62 -4.50
CA GLN A 316 -0.61 -7.97 -3.25
C GLN A 316 -0.12 -8.77 -2.03
N ARG A 317 -0.30 -10.09 -2.03
CA ARG A 317 0.17 -10.97 -0.95
C ARG A 317 1.69 -10.97 -0.79
N GLU A 318 2.43 -10.85 -1.89
CA GLU A 318 3.89 -10.76 -1.83
C GLU A 318 4.35 -9.40 -1.29
N LEU A 319 3.67 -8.33 -1.70
CA LEU A 319 3.87 -7.00 -1.12
C LEU A 319 3.66 -7.03 0.40
N GLU A 320 2.58 -7.65 0.87
CA GLU A 320 2.28 -7.81 2.29
C GLU A 320 3.42 -8.50 3.06
N LYS A 321 4.02 -9.56 2.50
CA LYS A 321 5.17 -10.24 3.14
C LYS A 321 6.40 -9.34 3.20
N SER A 322 6.66 -8.59 2.13
CA SER A 322 7.81 -7.70 2.02
C SER A 322 7.68 -6.42 2.85
N PHE A 323 6.46 -6.06 3.24
CA PHE A 323 6.15 -4.82 3.97
C PHE A 323 6.68 -4.87 5.40
N SER A 324 7.93 -4.46 5.60
CA SER A 324 8.59 -4.45 6.91
C SER A 324 8.44 -3.09 7.58
N ALA A 325 7.25 -2.80 8.11
CA ALA A 325 7.00 -1.52 8.80
C ALA A 325 7.86 -1.33 10.05
N ASN A 326 8.38 -2.40 10.68
CA ASN A 326 9.10 -2.33 11.96
C ASN A 326 10.00 -3.57 12.25
N GLN A 327 10.88 -3.97 11.32
CA GLN A 327 11.95 -4.98 11.55
C GLN A 327 11.50 -6.27 12.27
N GLY A 328 10.29 -6.76 11.97
CA GLY A 328 9.78 -8.05 12.45
C GLY A 328 9.95 -9.15 11.40
N PRO A 329 9.88 -10.44 11.79
CA PRO A 329 10.07 -11.57 10.86
C PRO A 329 8.93 -11.78 9.85
N VAL A 330 7.87 -10.97 9.88
CA VAL A 330 6.71 -11.07 8.99
C VAL A 330 6.23 -9.65 8.69
N GLY A 331 5.87 -9.37 7.43
CA GLY A 331 5.39 -8.05 7.03
C GLY A 331 3.97 -7.71 7.51
N PHE A 332 3.15 -7.11 6.65
CA PHE A 332 1.77 -6.75 6.95
C PHE A 332 0.91 -7.98 7.26
N ARG A 333 -0.02 -7.83 8.20
CA ARG A 333 -0.99 -8.87 8.60
C ARG A 333 -2.36 -8.25 8.77
N LEU A 334 -3.38 -8.99 8.36
CA LEU A 334 -4.77 -8.60 8.59
C LEU A 334 -5.12 -8.71 10.08
N ASP A 335 -5.54 -7.59 10.67
CA ASP A 335 -5.98 -7.55 12.06
C ASP A 335 -7.50 -7.66 12.18
N LEU A 336 -7.98 -8.86 12.50
CA LEU A 336 -9.39 -9.20 12.68
C LEU A 336 -9.69 -9.68 14.11
N ARG A 337 -8.85 -9.27 15.07
CA ARG A 337 -8.97 -9.64 16.48
C ARG A 337 -10.25 -9.12 17.10
N GLY A 338 -10.83 -9.92 18.01
CA GLY A 338 -11.99 -9.51 18.81
C GLY A 338 -13.25 -9.17 17.99
N CYS A 339 -13.37 -9.68 16.77
CA CYS A 339 -14.56 -9.48 15.94
C CYS A 339 -15.61 -10.58 16.18
N ASP A 340 -16.87 -10.29 15.86
CA ASP A 340 -17.91 -11.29 15.68
C ASP A 340 -18.10 -11.59 14.18
N LEU A 341 -17.45 -12.67 13.74
CA LEU A 341 -17.48 -13.17 12.36
C LEU A 341 -18.21 -14.52 12.30
N SER A 342 -19.13 -14.76 13.24
CA SER A 342 -19.94 -15.98 13.28
C SER A 342 -20.68 -16.17 11.95
N ASN A 343 -20.74 -17.40 11.44
CA ASN A 343 -21.37 -17.78 10.17
C ASN A 343 -20.79 -17.08 8.90
N ALA A 344 -19.62 -16.45 8.98
CA ALA A 344 -18.96 -15.84 7.83
C ALA A 344 -18.62 -16.87 6.73
N GLN A 345 -18.73 -16.45 5.47
CA GLN A 345 -18.38 -17.27 4.31
C GLN A 345 -16.99 -16.88 3.82
N LEU A 346 -16.00 -17.73 4.07
CA LEU A 346 -14.57 -17.51 3.82
C LEU A 346 -13.97 -18.68 3.02
N ASP A 347 -14.78 -19.35 2.20
CA ASP A 347 -14.34 -20.46 1.34
C ASP A 347 -13.32 -19.97 0.31
N ARG A 348 -12.22 -20.73 0.15
CA ARG A 348 -11.12 -20.45 -0.80
C ARG A 348 -10.54 -19.04 -0.68
N THR A 349 -10.50 -18.50 0.54
CA THR A 349 -9.93 -17.19 0.82
C THR A 349 -8.47 -17.29 1.29
N HIS A 350 -7.75 -16.17 1.17
CA HIS A 350 -6.35 -16.06 1.59
C HIS A 350 -6.24 -15.22 2.88
N PHE A 351 -6.00 -15.90 4.00
CA PHE A 351 -5.82 -15.32 5.33
C PHE A 351 -4.52 -15.83 5.99
N ASP A 352 -3.49 -16.10 5.18
CA ASP A 352 -2.16 -16.41 5.71
C ASP A 352 -1.70 -15.29 6.65
N TYR A 353 -1.12 -15.65 7.79
CA TYR A 353 -0.64 -14.75 8.85
C TYR A 353 -1.70 -13.84 9.48
N ALA A 354 -2.98 -13.99 9.16
CA ALA A 354 -4.05 -13.16 9.71
C ALA A 354 -4.18 -13.35 11.24
N LEU A 355 -4.55 -12.27 11.92
CA LEU A 355 -4.72 -12.20 13.37
C LEU A 355 -6.21 -12.30 13.70
N PHE A 356 -6.62 -13.45 14.23
CA PHE A 356 -7.98 -13.77 14.65
C PHE A 356 -8.08 -13.97 16.17
N GLU A 357 -7.13 -13.44 16.96
CA GLU A 357 -7.15 -13.65 18.40
C GLU A 357 -8.45 -13.15 19.05
N GLY A 358 -9.07 -14.01 19.84
CA GLY A 358 -10.33 -13.72 20.55
C GLY A 358 -11.57 -13.59 19.66
N THR A 359 -11.45 -13.80 18.35
CA THR A 359 -12.53 -13.64 17.36
C THR A 359 -13.56 -14.77 17.45
N LEU A 360 -14.84 -14.44 17.27
CA LEU A 360 -15.90 -15.44 17.14
C LEU A 360 -16.03 -15.84 15.67
N LEU A 361 -15.71 -17.09 15.36
CA LEU A 361 -15.78 -17.69 14.02
C LEU A 361 -16.73 -18.90 14.01
N ASP A 362 -17.66 -18.91 14.96
CA ASP A 362 -18.60 -20.01 15.17
C ASP A 362 -19.49 -20.18 13.94
N GLY A 363 -19.54 -21.39 13.38
CA GLY A 363 -20.28 -21.69 12.16
C GLY A 363 -19.71 -21.07 10.87
N ALA A 364 -18.55 -20.40 10.93
CA ALA A 364 -17.91 -19.87 9.72
C ALA A 364 -17.44 -21.00 8.79
N SER A 365 -17.37 -20.71 7.50
CA SER A 365 -16.91 -21.66 6.47
C SER A 365 -15.57 -21.19 5.90
N PHE A 366 -14.55 -22.03 6.00
CA PHE A 366 -13.18 -21.84 5.49
C PHE A 366 -12.81 -22.96 4.50
N LYS A 367 -13.76 -23.50 3.73
CA LYS A 367 -13.49 -24.65 2.86
C LYS A 367 -12.41 -24.31 1.84
N GLY A 368 -11.32 -25.06 1.85
CA GLY A 368 -10.18 -24.81 0.97
C GLY A 368 -9.51 -23.44 1.16
N ALA A 369 -9.69 -22.77 2.30
CA ALA A 369 -9.02 -21.50 2.59
C ALA A 369 -7.54 -21.71 2.97
N GLU A 370 -6.73 -20.68 2.75
CA GLU A 370 -5.33 -20.61 3.17
C GLU A 370 -5.22 -19.80 4.47
N LEU A 371 -4.81 -20.46 5.56
CA LEU A 371 -4.71 -19.93 6.92
C LEU A 371 -3.33 -20.22 7.51
N ARG A 372 -2.29 -20.26 6.67
CA ARG A 372 -0.94 -20.62 7.12
C ARG A 372 -0.44 -19.61 8.12
N SER A 373 0.09 -20.09 9.24
CA SER A 373 0.59 -19.22 10.33
C SER A 373 -0.44 -18.24 10.90
N ALA A 374 -1.74 -18.47 10.70
CA ALA A 374 -2.79 -17.62 11.28
C ALA A 374 -2.80 -17.70 12.82
N GLY A 375 -3.03 -16.56 13.46
CA GLY A 375 -3.15 -16.41 14.90
C GLY A 375 -4.59 -16.65 15.35
N LEU A 376 -4.90 -17.82 15.90
CA LEU A 376 -6.26 -18.20 16.33
C LEU A 376 -6.38 -18.34 17.85
N ARG A 377 -5.46 -17.75 18.65
CA ARG A 377 -5.51 -17.86 20.12
C ARG A 377 -6.83 -17.31 20.67
N ASP A 378 -7.46 -18.04 21.59
CA ASP A 378 -8.73 -17.67 22.24
C ASP A 378 -9.90 -17.45 21.25
N ALA A 379 -9.74 -17.84 19.97
CA ALA A 379 -10.80 -17.74 18.97
C ALA A 379 -11.83 -18.85 19.19
N SER A 380 -13.12 -18.51 19.03
CA SER A 380 -14.20 -19.50 19.09
C SER A 380 -14.43 -20.07 17.70
N LEU A 381 -14.28 -21.39 17.55
CA LEU A 381 -14.31 -22.12 16.28
C LEU A 381 -15.35 -23.24 16.32
N ILE A 382 -16.46 -23.00 17.02
CA ILE A 382 -17.52 -24.00 17.22
C ILE A 382 -18.25 -24.21 15.90
N ALA A 383 -18.37 -25.47 15.48
CA ALA A 383 -19.00 -25.87 14.22
C ALA A 383 -18.41 -25.17 12.97
N THR A 384 -17.19 -24.65 13.06
CA THR A 384 -16.48 -24.07 11.92
C THR A 384 -16.08 -25.16 10.93
N GLU A 385 -16.16 -24.85 9.64
CA GLU A 385 -15.89 -25.78 8.55
C GLU A 385 -14.54 -25.48 7.89
N PHE A 386 -13.56 -26.35 8.12
CA PHE A 386 -12.20 -26.26 7.59
C PHE A 386 -11.91 -27.34 6.54
N SER A 387 -12.92 -27.98 5.94
CA SER A 387 -12.68 -29.04 4.95
C SER A 387 -11.75 -28.57 3.82
N GLY A 388 -10.62 -29.26 3.64
CA GLY A 388 -9.60 -28.94 2.66
C GLY A 388 -8.77 -27.67 2.92
N ALA A 389 -8.94 -27.00 4.05
CA ALA A 389 -8.19 -25.78 4.39
C ALA A 389 -6.73 -26.07 4.75
N ASP A 390 -5.83 -25.11 4.53
CA ASP A 390 -4.44 -25.15 4.97
C ASP A 390 -4.23 -24.32 6.24
N LEU A 391 -4.14 -24.98 7.40
CA LEU A 391 -3.82 -24.39 8.70
C LEU A 391 -2.37 -24.69 9.12
N SER A 392 -1.46 -24.96 8.17
CA SER A 392 -0.06 -25.23 8.47
C SER A 392 0.54 -24.12 9.32
N GLU A 393 1.25 -24.47 10.39
CA GLU A 393 1.90 -23.53 11.33
C GLU A 393 0.94 -22.57 12.07
N ALA A 394 -0.38 -22.74 11.95
CA ALA A 394 -1.35 -21.91 12.66
C ALA A 394 -1.31 -22.13 14.19
N TYR A 395 -1.80 -21.14 14.93
CA TYR A 395 -1.76 -21.08 16.39
C TYR A 395 -3.16 -21.27 16.98
N LEU A 396 -3.54 -22.51 17.29
CA LEU A 396 -4.79 -22.88 17.95
C LEU A 396 -4.52 -23.15 19.43
N ILE A 397 -4.62 -22.10 20.23
CA ILE A 397 -4.34 -22.13 21.68
C ILE A 397 -5.62 -21.69 22.39
N ASP A 398 -6.13 -22.52 23.31
CA ASP A 398 -7.39 -22.27 24.02
C ASP A 398 -8.59 -22.03 23.09
N THR A 399 -8.64 -22.77 21.97
CA THR A 399 -9.69 -22.64 20.96
C THR A 399 -10.78 -23.71 21.10
N PRO A 400 -12.04 -23.32 21.37
CA PRO A 400 -13.17 -24.25 21.31
C PRO A 400 -13.38 -24.76 19.87
N LEU A 401 -13.22 -26.07 19.67
CA LEU A 401 -13.39 -26.75 18.38
C LEU A 401 -14.61 -27.69 18.34
N THR A 402 -15.55 -27.55 19.27
CA THR A 402 -16.74 -28.42 19.37
C THR A 402 -17.50 -28.40 18.05
N LEU A 403 -17.74 -29.60 17.48
CA LEU A 403 -18.38 -29.82 16.18
C LEU A 403 -17.63 -29.27 14.95
N ALA A 404 -16.43 -28.73 15.09
CA ALA A 404 -15.64 -28.28 13.94
C ALA A 404 -15.33 -29.46 12.98
N ARG A 405 -15.18 -29.14 11.70
CA ARG A 405 -14.90 -30.13 10.65
C ARG A 405 -13.58 -29.83 9.98
N PHE A 406 -12.69 -30.81 9.92
CA PHE A 406 -11.35 -30.68 9.36
C PHE A 406 -11.11 -31.64 8.19
N GLU A 407 -12.13 -32.21 7.57
CA GLU A 407 -11.96 -33.25 6.53
C GLU A 407 -10.94 -32.82 5.46
N ARG A 408 -9.87 -33.61 5.29
CA ARG A 408 -8.77 -33.33 4.35
C ARG A 408 -8.04 -32.00 4.57
N ALA A 409 -8.14 -31.40 5.75
CA ALA A 409 -7.41 -30.19 6.11
C ALA A 409 -5.92 -30.49 6.37
N THR A 410 -5.06 -29.50 6.12
CA THR A 410 -3.64 -29.58 6.42
C THR A 410 -3.36 -28.86 7.74
N LEU A 411 -2.87 -29.57 8.76
CA LEU A 411 -2.51 -29.06 10.07
C LEU A 411 -1.02 -29.35 10.39
N LYS A 412 -0.16 -29.24 9.37
CA LYS A 412 1.28 -29.49 9.51
C LYS A 412 1.90 -28.45 10.42
N ARG A 413 2.66 -28.89 11.44
CA ARG A 413 3.34 -27.98 12.39
C ARG A 413 2.42 -26.98 13.09
N THR A 414 1.11 -27.23 13.08
CA THR A 414 0.12 -26.42 13.80
C THR A 414 0.31 -26.58 15.30
N LYS A 415 0.18 -25.49 16.05
CA LYS A 415 0.26 -25.51 17.51
C LYS A 415 -1.15 -25.66 18.07
N LEU A 416 -1.44 -26.83 18.63
CA LEU A 416 -2.72 -27.19 19.23
C LEU A 416 -2.50 -27.34 20.74
N VAL A 417 -2.81 -26.28 21.49
CA VAL A 417 -2.55 -26.23 22.94
C VAL A 417 -3.86 -26.06 23.69
N ARG A 418 -4.16 -27.00 24.61
CA ARG A 418 -5.42 -27.01 25.39
C ARG A 418 -6.68 -26.99 24.51
N VAL A 419 -6.66 -27.81 23.45
CA VAL A 419 -7.74 -27.91 22.46
C VAL A 419 -8.44 -29.27 22.56
N HIS A 420 -9.76 -29.27 22.38
CA HIS A 420 -10.59 -30.48 22.44
C HIS A 420 -10.89 -31.08 21.05
N LEU A 421 -9.94 -31.84 20.48
CA LEU A 421 -10.13 -32.46 19.16
C LEU A 421 -11.10 -33.65 19.21
N ASP A 422 -11.25 -34.30 20.35
CA ASP A 422 -12.23 -35.37 20.60
C ASP A 422 -13.70 -34.92 20.46
N GLN A 423 -13.96 -33.61 20.51
CA GLN A 423 -15.28 -33.01 20.32
C GLN A 423 -15.53 -32.51 18.88
N THR A 424 -14.57 -32.67 17.98
CA THR A 424 -14.75 -32.33 16.56
C THR A 424 -15.70 -33.29 15.88
N ASN A 425 -16.36 -32.84 14.81
CA ASN A 425 -17.32 -33.67 14.08
C ASN A 425 -16.65 -34.65 13.11
N SER A 426 -15.54 -34.24 12.47
CA SER A 426 -14.84 -35.09 11.50
C SER A 426 -13.43 -34.55 11.25
N CYS A 427 -12.44 -35.45 11.31
CA CYS A 427 -11.02 -35.17 11.01
C CYS A 427 -10.44 -36.18 10.00
N LYS A 428 -11.31 -36.75 9.14
CA LYS A 428 -10.89 -37.78 8.19
C LYS A 428 -9.92 -37.20 7.15
N GLY A 429 -8.77 -37.84 7.00
CA GLY A 429 -7.77 -37.47 6.00
C GLY A 429 -7.00 -36.18 6.32
N CYS A 430 -7.04 -35.70 7.57
CA CYS A 430 -6.21 -34.58 8.00
C CYS A 430 -4.72 -34.94 8.01
N ASP A 431 -3.86 -33.94 7.76
CA ASP A 431 -2.42 -34.08 7.94
C ASP A 431 -1.94 -33.30 9.17
N PHE A 432 -1.61 -34.01 10.25
CA PHE A 432 -1.06 -33.44 11.48
C PHE A 432 0.46 -33.53 11.59
N THR A 433 1.18 -33.73 10.47
CA THR A 433 2.64 -33.96 10.51
C THR A 433 3.37 -32.82 11.23
N GLY A 434 4.05 -33.16 12.32
CA GLY A 434 4.81 -32.21 13.14
C GLY A 434 3.96 -31.25 13.98
N ALA A 435 2.64 -31.45 14.07
CA ALA A 435 1.80 -30.66 14.96
C ALA A 435 2.22 -30.82 16.43
N GLY A 436 2.06 -29.77 17.23
CA GLY A 436 2.28 -29.82 18.68
C GLY A 436 0.94 -29.99 19.40
N LEU A 437 0.79 -31.02 20.23
CA LEU A 437 -0.47 -31.36 20.92
C LEU A 437 -0.42 -31.13 22.44
N ALA A 438 0.22 -30.05 22.90
CA ALA A 438 0.40 -29.84 24.33
C ALA A 438 -0.96 -29.70 25.05
N SER A 439 -1.30 -30.69 25.89
CA SER A 439 -2.57 -30.75 26.62
C SER A 439 -3.82 -30.76 25.72
N ALA A 440 -3.72 -31.24 24.48
CA ALA A 440 -4.87 -31.44 23.60
C ALA A 440 -5.52 -32.82 23.83
N SER A 441 -6.85 -32.91 23.82
CA SER A 441 -7.57 -34.20 23.84
C SER A 441 -7.76 -34.71 22.42
N LEU A 442 -7.48 -36.01 22.20
CA LEU A 442 -7.52 -36.65 20.87
C LEU A 442 -8.74 -37.58 20.73
N PRO A 443 -9.35 -37.68 19.53
CA PRO A 443 -10.40 -38.65 19.26
C PRO A 443 -9.90 -40.08 19.47
N ALA A 444 -10.71 -40.91 20.13
CA ALA A 444 -10.36 -42.30 20.42
C ALA A 444 -10.07 -43.14 19.15
N GLN A 445 -10.77 -42.86 18.05
CA GLN A 445 -10.66 -43.60 16.79
C GLN A 445 -9.33 -43.35 16.06
N GLU A 446 -8.72 -42.18 16.23
CA GLU A 446 -7.53 -41.80 15.45
C GLU A 446 -6.23 -41.78 16.28
N ARG A 447 -6.33 -42.04 17.59
CA ARG A 447 -5.18 -42.11 18.51
C ARG A 447 -4.11 -43.11 18.10
N LYS A 448 -4.44 -44.18 17.35
CA LYS A 448 -3.45 -45.14 16.80
C LYS A 448 -2.77 -44.61 15.54
N ALA A 449 -3.51 -43.95 14.66
CA ALA A 449 -3.01 -43.44 13.38
C ALA A 449 -2.08 -42.23 13.56
N TRP A 450 -2.26 -41.46 14.64
CA TRP A 450 -1.58 -40.18 14.82
C TRP A 450 -0.33 -40.24 15.70
N LYS A 451 -0.17 -41.29 16.54
CA LYS A 451 0.93 -41.43 17.51
C LYS A 451 2.35 -41.25 16.94
N HIS A 452 2.58 -41.59 15.67
CA HIS A 452 3.90 -41.49 15.03
C HIS A 452 4.12 -40.20 14.23
N LYS A 453 3.10 -39.37 14.05
CA LYS A 453 3.15 -38.19 13.18
C LYS A 453 3.19 -36.86 13.95
N VAL A 454 3.07 -36.91 15.27
CA VAL A 454 2.75 -35.75 16.10
C VAL A 454 3.73 -35.63 17.27
N PHE A 455 4.08 -34.40 17.66
CA PHE A 455 5.03 -34.13 18.73
C PHE A 455 4.30 -33.96 20.08
N GLU A 456 4.48 -34.92 21.00
CA GLU A 456 3.94 -34.90 22.37
C GLU A 456 4.92 -34.23 23.36
N GLY A 457 5.38 -33.01 23.06
CA GLY A 457 6.20 -32.22 23.99
C GLY A 457 5.35 -31.44 24.99
N LYS A 458 5.73 -31.43 26.28
CA LYS A 458 5.24 -30.42 27.23
C LYS A 458 5.73 -29.05 26.78
N ILE A 459 4.85 -28.27 26.14
CA ILE A 459 5.12 -26.84 25.95
C ILE A 459 4.82 -26.18 27.30
N GLU A 460 5.86 -25.99 28.13
CA GLU A 460 5.73 -25.17 29.33
C GLU A 460 5.26 -23.78 28.92
N ASN A 461 4.23 -23.32 29.63
CA ASN A 461 3.60 -22.03 29.45
C ASN A 461 4.61 -20.93 29.79
N ARG A 462 5.51 -20.60 28.85
CA ARG A 462 6.11 -19.27 28.85
C ARG A 462 4.95 -18.32 28.59
N ASN A 463 4.54 -17.61 29.64
CA ASN A 463 3.78 -16.37 29.55
C ASN A 463 4.52 -15.44 28.59
N SER A 464 4.35 -15.61 27.28
CA SER A 464 4.47 -14.54 26.33
C SER A 464 3.05 -14.00 26.19
N SER A 465 2.73 -13.05 27.07
CA SER A 465 1.92 -11.93 26.61
C SER A 465 2.53 -11.51 25.27
N TRP A 466 1.80 -11.66 24.17
CA TRP A 466 2.16 -10.96 22.93
C TRP A 466 1.82 -9.47 23.12
N GLY A 467 2.40 -8.87 24.17
CA GLY A 467 2.80 -7.48 24.18
C GLY A 467 4.24 -7.50 23.69
N TYR A 468 4.44 -7.05 22.45
CA TYR A 468 5.76 -6.91 21.84
C TYR A 468 6.64 -5.99 22.70
N ARG A 469 7.45 -6.58 23.58
CA ARG A 469 8.66 -5.96 24.14
C ARG A 469 9.86 -6.73 23.61
N SER A 470 10.59 -6.04 22.72
CA SER A 470 11.99 -6.25 22.32
C SER A 470 12.41 -7.68 21.94
N LEU A 471 12.35 -7.98 20.64
CA LEU A 471 13.28 -8.88 19.96
C LEU A 471 14.67 -8.19 19.85
N VAL A 472 15.35 -8.01 20.98
CA VAL A 472 16.73 -7.48 21.02
C VAL A 472 17.77 -8.56 21.34
N ASP A 473 17.37 -9.79 21.71
CA ASP A 473 18.35 -10.82 22.14
C ASP A 473 18.43 -12.09 21.29
N ALA A 474 17.83 -12.12 20.09
CA ALA A 474 17.90 -13.30 19.23
C ALA A 474 19.17 -13.39 18.34
N GLU A 475 20.05 -12.36 18.34
CA GLU A 475 21.25 -12.34 17.50
C GLU A 475 22.58 -12.61 18.24
N LYS A 476 22.55 -12.92 19.55
CA LYS A 476 23.81 -13.15 20.31
C LYS A 476 24.09 -14.58 20.78
N THR A 477 23.24 -15.55 20.51
CA THR A 477 23.45 -16.91 21.00
C THR A 477 23.26 -17.95 19.90
N GLY A 478 24.23 -17.99 18.98
CA GLY A 478 24.43 -19.15 18.12
C GLY A 478 24.66 -20.40 18.97
N TRP A 479 23.62 -21.22 19.14
CA TRP A 479 23.74 -22.53 19.77
C TRP A 479 22.96 -23.57 18.97
N ARG A 480 23.72 -24.57 18.49
CA ARG A 480 23.22 -25.85 17.98
C ARG A 480 22.55 -26.62 19.10
N ALA A 481 21.50 -27.38 18.73
CA ALA A 481 20.72 -28.22 19.61
C ALA A 481 21.60 -29.12 20.50
N PHE A 482 21.44 -28.99 21.81
CA PHE A 482 21.76 -30.04 22.77
C PHE A 482 20.61 -30.16 23.77
N GLU A 483 20.11 -31.38 23.86
CA GLU A 483 19.11 -31.84 24.81
C GLU A 483 19.73 -31.85 26.22
N VAL A 484 19.19 -31.05 27.15
CA VAL A 484 19.54 -31.15 28.57
C VAL A 484 18.27 -31.32 29.38
N ARG A 485 18.15 -32.53 29.95
CA ARG A 485 17.08 -33.00 30.82
C ARG A 485 17.31 -32.45 32.22
N TRP A 486 16.47 -31.54 32.70
CA TRP A 486 16.36 -31.21 34.12
C TRP A 486 14.96 -31.59 34.62
N GLY A 487 14.90 -32.60 35.48
CA GLY A 487 13.70 -32.92 36.25
C GLY A 487 13.75 -32.19 37.58
N ILE A 488 12.70 -31.45 37.90
CA ILE A 488 12.42 -30.97 39.26
C ILE A 488 11.10 -31.61 39.68
N TRP A 489 11.17 -32.46 40.70
CA TRP A 489 9.99 -32.92 41.44
C TRP A 489 9.46 -31.77 42.29
N MET A 490 8.14 -31.54 42.28
CA MET A 490 7.48 -30.77 43.34
C MET A 490 6.30 -31.54 43.90
N ASP A 491 6.31 -31.62 45.23
CA ASP A 491 5.40 -32.29 46.14
C ASP A 491 4.02 -31.61 46.19
N ARG A 492 2.98 -32.41 46.45
CA ARG A 492 1.63 -31.97 46.75
C ARG A 492 1.62 -31.39 48.17
N ASN A 493 1.57 -30.07 48.33
CA ASN A 493 0.79 -29.36 49.35
C ASN A 493 1.12 -27.86 49.40
N GLY A 494 0.08 -27.01 49.39
CA GLY A 494 -0.01 -25.80 50.23
C GLY A 494 0.82 -24.56 49.87
N TYR A 495 0.10 -23.45 49.65
CA TYR A 495 0.58 -22.06 49.65
C TYR A 495 1.60 -21.73 50.76
N LYS A 496 2.67 -21.00 50.42
CA LYS A 496 3.25 -19.92 51.25
C LYS A 496 4.29 -19.07 50.50
N ASN A 497 4.16 -17.75 50.65
CA ASN A 497 5.11 -16.71 50.27
C ASN A 497 6.52 -16.98 50.81
N VAL A 498 7.58 -16.78 50.01
CA VAL A 498 8.91 -16.42 50.51
C VAL A 498 9.61 -15.45 49.55
N HIS A 499 10.21 -14.43 50.17
CA HIS A 499 10.94 -13.29 49.63
C HIS A 499 12.17 -13.62 48.78
N SER A 500 12.54 -12.62 47.97
CA SER A 500 13.79 -12.45 47.24
C SER A 500 15.03 -12.46 48.15
N ARG A 501 16.11 -13.13 47.70
CA ARG A 501 17.51 -12.72 47.91
C ARG A 501 18.46 -13.46 46.95
N PRO A 502 19.48 -12.80 46.39
CA PRO A 502 20.45 -13.41 45.48
C PRO A 502 21.67 -13.93 46.25
N LEU A 503 22.23 -15.06 45.82
CA LEU A 503 23.56 -15.49 46.22
C LEU A 503 24.37 -15.83 44.96
N LEU A 504 25.11 -14.83 44.48
CA LEU A 504 26.32 -15.05 43.71
C LEU A 504 27.39 -15.63 44.64
N LYS A 505 28.01 -16.74 44.24
CA LYS A 505 29.37 -17.07 44.66
C LYS A 505 30.20 -17.42 43.43
N HIS A 506 31.25 -16.61 43.26
CA HIS A 506 32.38 -16.82 42.37
C HIS A 506 33.10 -18.14 42.68
N HIS A 507 33.39 -18.94 41.64
CA HIS A 507 34.67 -19.59 41.35
C HIS A 507 34.54 -20.36 40.03
N ASP A 508 35.06 -19.81 38.94
CA ASP A 508 36.27 -20.32 38.28
C ASP A 508 36.46 -19.64 36.92
N ARG A 509 37.48 -18.78 36.85
CA ARG A 509 38.10 -18.34 35.60
C ARG A 509 39.27 -19.27 35.34
N ARG A 510 39.23 -20.10 34.27
CA ARG A 510 40.39 -20.42 33.40
C ARG A 510 40.04 -21.51 32.37
N LYS A 511 40.14 -21.11 31.10
CA LYS A 511 40.34 -21.84 29.81
C LYS A 511 39.59 -21.03 28.73
N ILE A 512 40.10 -19.88 28.29
CA ILE A 512 41.02 -19.68 27.14
C ILE A 512 41.17 -20.90 26.20
N ILE A 513 40.80 -20.74 24.93
CA ILE A 513 41.60 -20.86 23.69
C ILE A 513 40.76 -21.45 22.54
N GLU A 514 40.77 -20.72 21.41
CA GLU A 514 40.43 -21.10 20.01
C GLU A 514 38.98 -21.48 19.67
N ALA A 515 38.41 -21.16 18.50
CA ALA A 515 38.67 -20.23 17.40
C ALA A 515 37.48 -20.41 16.42
N THR A 516 37.20 -19.36 15.63
CA THR A 516 36.41 -19.33 14.38
C THR A 516 34.91 -19.65 14.43
#